data_AF-A0A2D8HYL2-F1
#
_entry.id   AF-A0A2D8HYL2-F1
#
_cell.length_a   1.000
_cell.length_b   1.000
_cell.length_c   1.000
_cell.angle_alpha   90.00
_cell.angle_beta   90.00
_cell.angle_gamma   90.00
#
_symmetry.space_group_name_H-M   'P 1'
#
loop_
_entity.id
_entity.type
_entity.pdbx_description
1 polymer ?
#
loop_
_entity_poly.entity_id
_entity_poly.type
_entity_poly.pdbx_seq_one_letter_code
_entity_poly.pdbx_strand_id
1 'polypeptide(L)'
;MKPKYSPNTLIIGMLLVLINPCSIQAQKDLSAQIQRPKKITWEDEREIFEQSRNIWEEEKVKCLGNYSYRVSWSSSTGFGNETIVIVRDNRVIERQYRVFSTPQINYPTTNRKNWKEEGSFIGSHKDGHPPKTLDQLYNEASNLMKQPIPPHHRPYLRLDQNNLLLACYTRDTRIADDTPINGVIITSISLGINDKQLPNDKTPTYEFWLKNGKKIPKDMMFIGGSPWFDERTGSKRSPREVYEMIFNEKKMYSNPKPLLNPKKRKPFPKHWGEPPKKQTRDLRPLPGGYGMGSGTLARWIQENLDRDKKNKKTSPK
;
A
#
# COMPACT_ATOMS: atom_id res chain seq x y z
N MET A 1 -45.96 74.75 70.01
CA MET A 1 -46.88 74.46 68.89
C MET A 1 -46.81 72.96 68.59
N LYS A 2 -47.98 72.32 68.39
CA LYS A 2 -48.20 70.89 68.03
C LYS A 2 -47.48 70.50 66.72
N PRO A 3 -47.31 69.21 66.32
CA PRO A 3 -48.02 67.95 66.71
C PRO A 3 -47.06 66.81 67.17
N LYS A 4 -47.39 65.76 67.95
CA LYS A 4 -48.47 64.75 68.05
C LYS A 4 -48.69 63.89 66.80
N TYR A 5 -48.09 62.69 66.74
CA TYR A 5 -48.78 61.39 66.52
C TYR A 5 -47.87 60.20 66.92
N SER A 6 -48.50 59.12 67.38
CA SER A 6 -48.07 58.01 68.27
C SER A 6 -47.07 56.98 67.71
N PRO A 7 -46.27 56.30 68.58
CA PRO A 7 -45.63 55.01 68.32
C PRO A 7 -46.53 53.83 68.73
N ASN A 8 -46.31 52.63 68.18
CA ASN A 8 -46.63 51.30 68.73
C ASN A 8 -45.96 50.25 67.82
N THR A 9 -44.84 49.62 68.19
CA THR A 9 -44.65 48.46 69.08
C THR A 9 -44.38 47.18 68.26
N LEU A 10 -43.24 46.58 68.62
CA LEU A 10 -42.67 45.26 68.29
C LEU A 10 -43.65 44.15 67.85
N ILE A 11 -43.15 43.22 67.03
CA ILE A 11 -42.92 41.81 67.43
C ILE A 11 -41.98 41.12 66.42
N ILE A 12 -40.94 40.49 66.99
CA ILE A 12 -39.98 39.57 66.37
C ILE A 12 -40.69 38.23 66.13
N GLY A 13 -40.60 37.67 64.92
CA GLY A 13 -41.22 36.40 64.54
C GLY A 13 -40.31 35.55 63.66
N MET A 14 -39.50 34.74 64.32
CA MET A 14 -38.76 33.59 63.81
C MET A 14 -39.64 32.69 62.92
N LEU A 15 -39.28 32.47 61.65
CA LEU A 15 -39.94 31.47 60.81
C LEU A 15 -38.96 30.37 60.38
N LEU A 16 -39.35 29.15 60.76
CA LEU A 16 -38.71 27.86 60.60
C LEU A 16 -38.37 27.50 59.14
N VAL A 17 -37.15 27.01 58.95
CA VAL A 17 -36.77 26.15 57.83
C VAL A 17 -37.38 24.77 58.06
N LEU A 18 -38.44 24.43 57.34
CA LEU A 18 -38.97 23.07 57.29
C LEU A 18 -38.31 22.30 56.14
N ILE A 19 -37.47 21.35 56.55
CA ILE A 19 -36.95 20.26 55.75
C ILE A 19 -38.14 19.34 55.46
N ASN A 20 -38.50 19.16 54.19
CA ASN A 20 -39.56 18.24 53.80
C ASN A 20 -38.93 16.92 53.30
N PRO A 21 -39.18 15.77 53.95
CA PRO A 21 -38.68 14.48 53.50
C PRO A 21 -39.68 13.79 52.54
N CYS A 22 -39.12 13.19 51.48
CA CYS A 22 -39.48 11.88 50.93
C CYS A 22 -40.97 11.48 50.86
N SER A 23 -41.53 11.37 49.65
CA SER A 23 -42.18 10.14 49.13
C SER A 23 -42.79 10.42 47.75
N ILE A 24 -42.21 9.88 46.67
CA ILE A 24 -42.67 8.65 46.02
C ILE A 24 -44.10 8.79 45.47
N GLN A 25 -44.30 9.63 44.45
CA GLN A 25 -45.31 9.40 43.41
C GLN A 25 -45.11 10.36 42.21
N ALA A 26 -44.00 10.17 41.51
CA ALA A 26 -43.83 10.63 40.13
C ALA A 26 -43.01 9.60 39.34
N GLN A 27 -43.29 8.31 39.56
CA GLN A 27 -42.63 7.19 38.88
C GLN A 27 -43.60 6.23 38.20
N LYS A 28 -44.86 6.63 37.97
CA LYS A 28 -45.72 5.97 36.99
C LYS A 28 -45.97 6.97 35.88
N ASP A 29 -45.55 6.61 34.67
CA ASP A 29 -45.68 7.33 33.39
C ASP A 29 -44.38 7.85 32.75
N LEU A 30 -43.22 7.28 33.10
CA LEU A 30 -42.02 7.36 32.25
C LEU A 30 -41.45 5.97 31.91
N SER A 31 -42.32 4.99 31.71
CA SER A 31 -41.91 3.62 31.37
C SER A 31 -42.88 2.93 30.41
N ALA A 32 -43.35 3.61 29.37
CA ALA A 32 -44.03 2.96 28.25
C ALA A 32 -44.07 3.80 26.97
N GLN A 33 -42.97 4.48 26.63
CA GLN A 33 -42.69 4.79 25.24
C GLN A 33 -41.36 4.13 24.90
N ILE A 34 -41.41 2.81 24.70
CA ILE A 34 -40.47 2.15 23.80
C ILE A 34 -40.62 2.91 22.48
N GLN A 35 -39.69 3.84 22.20
CA GLN A 35 -39.64 4.53 20.93
C GLN A 35 -39.66 3.45 19.86
N ARG A 36 -40.76 3.37 19.10
CA ARG A 36 -40.81 2.58 17.86
C ARG A 36 -39.54 2.95 17.09
N PRO A 37 -38.73 1.99 16.61
CA PRO A 37 -37.49 2.32 15.91
C PRO A 37 -37.84 3.33 14.81
N LYS A 38 -37.22 4.52 14.87
CA LYS A 38 -37.47 5.60 13.92
C LYS A 38 -37.36 4.99 12.52
N LYS A 39 -38.41 5.07 11.72
CA LYS A 39 -38.41 4.52 10.36
C LYS A 39 -37.35 5.28 9.58
N ILE A 40 -36.19 4.66 9.35
CA ILE A 40 -35.09 5.27 8.60
C ILE A 40 -35.57 5.47 7.16
N THR A 41 -35.47 6.71 6.70
CA THR A 41 -35.84 7.14 5.36
C THR A 41 -34.60 7.57 4.59
N TRP A 42 -34.70 7.71 3.26
CA TRP A 42 -33.57 8.25 2.49
C TRP A 42 -33.25 9.69 2.88
N GLU A 43 -34.22 10.44 3.38
CA GLU A 43 -34.04 11.80 3.86
C GLU A 43 -33.04 11.87 5.02
N ASP A 44 -33.09 10.93 5.96
CA ASP A 44 -32.15 10.87 7.09
C ASP A 44 -30.72 10.53 6.64
N GLU A 45 -30.57 9.69 5.61
CA GLU A 45 -29.25 9.22 5.13
C GLU A 45 -28.64 10.13 4.06
N ARG A 46 -29.42 11.03 3.44
CA ARG A 46 -28.99 11.87 2.30
C ARG A 46 -27.85 12.82 2.69
N GLU A 47 -27.96 13.48 3.83
CA GLU A 47 -26.92 14.42 4.29
C GLU A 47 -25.59 13.69 4.52
N ILE A 48 -25.63 12.53 5.17
CA ILE A 48 -24.45 11.68 5.43
C ILE A 48 -23.81 11.22 4.11
N PHE A 49 -24.64 10.83 3.13
CA PHE A 49 -24.17 10.44 1.81
C PHE A 49 -23.52 11.60 1.04
N GLU A 50 -24.10 12.80 1.09
CA GLU A 50 -23.56 14.00 0.45
C GLU A 50 -22.22 14.41 1.08
N GLN A 51 -22.10 14.34 2.40
CA GLN A 51 -20.82 14.54 3.11
C GLN A 51 -19.78 13.52 2.65
N SER A 52 -20.14 12.23 2.58
CA SER A 52 -19.24 11.19 2.08
C SER A 52 -18.79 11.45 0.63
N ARG A 53 -19.69 11.91 -0.23
CA ARG A 53 -19.38 12.25 -1.63
C ARG A 53 -18.39 13.41 -1.71
N ASN A 54 -18.57 14.44 -0.90
CA ASN A 54 -17.64 15.58 -0.85
C ASN A 54 -16.24 15.15 -0.36
N ILE A 55 -16.18 14.32 0.68
CA ILE A 55 -14.92 13.74 1.17
C ILE A 55 -14.24 12.92 0.08
N TRP A 56 -15.00 12.11 -0.67
CA TRP A 56 -14.45 11.37 -1.80
C TRP A 56 -13.87 12.30 -2.88
N GLU A 57 -14.55 13.39 -3.25
CA GLU A 57 -14.02 14.34 -4.23
C GLU A 57 -12.69 14.96 -3.77
N GLU A 58 -12.56 15.29 -2.47
CA GLU A 58 -11.30 15.78 -1.90
C GLU A 58 -10.19 14.70 -1.91
N GLU A 59 -10.50 13.50 -1.45
CA GLU A 59 -9.55 12.38 -1.42
C GLU A 59 -9.12 11.94 -2.81
N LYS A 60 -10.01 12.01 -3.80
CA LYS A 60 -9.72 11.75 -5.21
C LYS A 60 -8.66 12.71 -5.75
N VAL A 61 -8.75 14.00 -5.40
CA VAL A 61 -7.73 15.00 -5.76
C VAL A 61 -6.42 14.68 -5.04
N LYS A 62 -6.45 14.33 -3.75
CA LYS A 62 -5.26 13.98 -2.97
C LYS A 62 -4.55 12.75 -3.52
N CYS A 63 -5.27 11.72 -3.96
CA CYS A 63 -4.67 10.51 -4.52
C CYS A 63 -4.47 10.58 -6.05
N LEU A 64 -4.80 11.71 -6.70
CA LEU A 64 -4.76 11.88 -8.17
C LEU A 64 -5.58 10.82 -8.92
N GLY A 65 -6.68 10.36 -8.32
CA GLY A 65 -7.49 9.28 -8.85
C GLY A 65 -6.82 7.90 -8.83
N ASN A 66 -5.78 7.72 -7.99
CA ASN A 66 -5.13 6.43 -7.77
C ASN A 66 -5.65 5.77 -6.50
N TYR A 67 -6.32 4.64 -6.66
CA TYR A 67 -6.88 3.90 -5.53
C TYR A 67 -7.14 2.46 -5.94
N SER A 68 -7.46 1.64 -4.96
CA SER A 68 -8.02 0.32 -5.20
C SER A 68 -9.15 0.07 -4.22
N TYR A 69 -10.06 -0.80 -4.59
CA TYR A 69 -11.09 -1.26 -3.68
C TYR A 69 -11.32 -2.75 -3.84
N ARG A 70 -11.91 -3.34 -2.80
CA ARG A 70 -12.20 -4.77 -2.71
C ARG A 70 -13.68 -4.97 -2.52
N VAL A 71 -14.23 -5.92 -3.26
CA VAL A 71 -15.59 -6.44 -3.07
C VAL A 71 -15.45 -7.93 -2.77
N SER A 72 -15.80 -8.35 -1.57
CA SER A 72 -15.73 -9.75 -1.16
C SER A 72 -17.05 -10.21 -0.57
N TRP A 73 -17.40 -11.44 -0.90
CA TRP A 73 -18.50 -12.18 -0.27
C TRP A 73 -17.97 -13.49 0.29
N SER A 74 -18.46 -13.89 1.45
CA SER A 74 -18.12 -15.15 2.09
C SER A 74 -19.37 -15.80 2.69
N SER A 75 -19.52 -17.10 2.48
CA SER A 75 -20.48 -17.94 3.17
C SER A 75 -19.98 -18.33 4.56
N SER A 76 -20.92 -18.52 5.49
CA SER A 76 -20.65 -19.10 6.81
C SER A 76 -20.00 -20.50 6.74
N THR A 77 -20.19 -21.21 5.63
CA THR A 77 -19.57 -22.52 5.38
C THR A 77 -18.10 -22.42 4.93
N GLY A 78 -17.54 -21.21 4.82
CA GLY A 78 -16.11 -21.02 4.61
C GLY A 78 -15.67 -21.01 3.15
N PHE A 79 -16.57 -20.76 2.20
CA PHE A 79 -16.22 -20.42 0.83
C PHE A 79 -16.61 -18.98 0.50
N GLY A 80 -15.97 -18.40 -0.50
CA GLY A 80 -16.26 -17.03 -0.90
C GLY A 80 -15.51 -16.63 -2.15
N ASN A 81 -15.78 -15.41 -2.58
CA ASN A 81 -15.07 -14.80 -3.67
C ASN A 81 -14.69 -13.37 -3.33
N GLU A 82 -13.74 -12.86 -4.08
CA GLU A 82 -13.39 -11.46 -4.00
C GLU A 82 -13.04 -10.93 -5.38
N THR A 83 -13.33 -9.65 -5.58
CA THR A 83 -12.87 -8.86 -6.70
C THR A 83 -12.05 -7.69 -6.16
N ILE A 84 -10.85 -7.50 -6.66
CA ILE A 84 -10.03 -6.30 -6.42
C ILE A 84 -10.04 -5.49 -7.70
N VAL A 85 -10.40 -4.21 -7.60
CA VAL A 85 -10.37 -3.27 -8.72
C VAL A 85 -9.31 -2.22 -8.42
N ILE A 86 -8.37 -2.06 -9.36
CA ILE A 86 -7.29 -1.08 -9.25
C ILE A 86 -7.54 0.02 -10.27
N VAL A 87 -7.54 1.25 -9.78
CA VAL A 87 -7.83 2.45 -10.54
C VAL A 87 -6.60 3.35 -10.52
N ARG A 88 -6.19 3.82 -11.70
CA ARG A 88 -5.12 4.81 -11.88
C ARG A 88 -5.61 5.94 -12.77
N ASP A 89 -5.28 7.17 -12.40
CA ASP A 89 -5.75 8.37 -13.11
C ASP A 89 -7.28 8.34 -13.35
N ASN A 90 -8.03 7.88 -12.35
CA ASN A 90 -9.48 7.66 -12.38
C ASN A 90 -9.99 6.72 -13.49
N ARG A 91 -9.15 5.79 -13.98
CA ARG A 91 -9.50 4.73 -14.93
C ARG A 91 -9.17 3.36 -14.34
N VAL A 92 -10.08 2.41 -14.51
CA VAL A 92 -9.84 1.03 -14.11
C VAL A 92 -8.76 0.45 -15.02
N ILE A 93 -7.60 0.12 -14.44
CA ILE A 93 -6.46 -0.44 -15.19
C ILE A 93 -6.33 -1.95 -14.99
N GLU A 94 -6.85 -2.45 -13.88
CA GLU A 94 -6.70 -3.85 -13.49
C GLU A 94 -7.89 -4.31 -12.65
N ARG A 95 -8.34 -5.54 -12.90
CA ARG A 95 -9.35 -6.22 -12.10
C ARG A 95 -8.88 -7.64 -11.82
N GLN A 96 -8.90 -8.03 -10.56
CA GLN A 96 -8.54 -9.38 -10.12
C GLN A 96 -9.76 -10.04 -9.49
N TYR A 97 -9.97 -11.32 -9.78
CA TYR A 97 -10.99 -12.12 -9.11
C TYR A 97 -10.37 -13.39 -8.53
N ARG A 98 -10.71 -13.66 -7.27
CA ARG A 98 -10.25 -14.87 -6.59
C ARG A 98 -11.42 -15.55 -5.89
N VAL A 99 -11.44 -16.88 -5.95
CA VAL A 99 -12.32 -17.73 -5.16
C VAL A 99 -11.49 -18.37 -4.06
N PHE A 100 -12.00 -18.37 -2.83
CA PHE A 100 -11.36 -19.01 -1.68
C PHE A 100 -12.34 -19.99 -1.02
N SER A 101 -11.80 -21.07 -0.46
CA SER A 101 -12.57 -22.05 0.32
C SER A 101 -11.72 -22.60 1.46
N THR A 102 -12.35 -22.94 2.58
CA THR A 102 -11.69 -23.62 3.69
C THR A 102 -11.19 -25.00 3.25
N PRO A 103 -10.04 -25.48 3.77
CA PRO A 103 -9.46 -26.76 3.36
C PRO A 103 -10.35 -27.98 3.66
N GLN A 104 -11.28 -27.86 4.60
CA GLN A 104 -12.12 -28.97 5.05
C GLN A 104 -13.31 -29.27 4.13
N ILE A 105 -13.69 -28.35 3.24
CA ILE A 105 -14.75 -28.59 2.27
C ILE A 105 -14.12 -28.94 0.93
N ASN A 106 -14.24 -30.22 0.55
CA ASN A 106 -13.92 -30.73 -0.78
C ASN A 106 -15.00 -30.27 -1.78
N TYR A 107 -15.13 -28.96 -1.98
CA TYR A 107 -15.85 -28.43 -3.12
C TYR A 107 -15.11 -28.88 -4.38
N PRO A 108 -15.81 -29.38 -5.42
CA PRO A 108 -15.17 -29.80 -6.66
C PRO A 108 -14.28 -28.67 -7.19
N THR A 109 -12.96 -28.92 -7.15
CA THR A 109 -11.87 -28.01 -7.51
C THR A 109 -11.81 -27.69 -9.00
N THR A 110 -12.70 -28.28 -9.80
CA THR A 110 -12.68 -28.26 -11.26
C THR A 110 -13.08 -26.94 -11.90
N ASN A 111 -13.60 -25.97 -11.13
CA ASN A 111 -14.07 -24.68 -11.65
C ASN A 111 -13.58 -23.43 -10.88
N ARG A 112 -12.46 -23.51 -10.14
CA ARG A 112 -11.85 -22.33 -9.49
C ARG A 112 -11.21 -21.42 -10.53
N LYS A 113 -12.01 -20.57 -11.18
CA LYS A 113 -11.51 -19.54 -12.10
C LYS A 113 -11.08 -18.32 -11.30
N ASN A 114 -9.83 -18.34 -10.84
CA ASN A 114 -9.13 -17.10 -10.49
C ASN A 114 -8.66 -16.47 -11.80
N TRP A 115 -8.85 -15.17 -11.96
CA TRP A 115 -8.43 -14.48 -13.16
C TRP A 115 -8.00 -13.06 -12.86
N LYS A 116 -7.26 -12.51 -13.81
CA LYS A 116 -6.75 -11.15 -13.80
C LYS A 116 -7.01 -10.53 -15.17
N GLU A 117 -7.55 -9.33 -15.18
CA GLU A 117 -7.77 -8.52 -16.37
C GLU A 117 -6.92 -7.26 -16.30
N GLU A 118 -6.32 -6.91 -17.42
CA GLU A 118 -5.51 -5.71 -17.61
C GLU A 118 -5.74 -5.15 -19.02
N GLY A 119 -5.53 -3.85 -19.18
CA GLY A 119 -5.56 -3.19 -20.49
C GLY A 119 -6.89 -3.36 -21.22
N SER A 120 -6.85 -3.85 -22.46
CA SER A 120 -8.05 -4.02 -23.30
C SER A 120 -8.98 -5.16 -22.87
N PHE A 121 -8.55 -6.02 -21.95
CA PHE A 121 -9.34 -7.16 -21.47
C PHE A 121 -10.21 -6.83 -20.24
N ILE A 122 -10.15 -5.59 -19.75
CA ILE A 122 -10.98 -5.14 -18.63
C ILE A 122 -12.47 -5.28 -18.99
N GLY A 123 -13.20 -6.06 -18.19
CA GLY A 123 -14.62 -6.35 -18.41
C GLY A 123 -14.92 -7.58 -19.26
N SER A 124 -13.92 -8.36 -19.67
CA SER A 124 -14.11 -9.58 -20.48
C SER A 124 -14.79 -10.72 -19.70
N HIS A 125 -14.56 -10.81 -18.39
CA HIS A 125 -15.18 -11.77 -17.49
C HIS A 125 -16.48 -11.20 -16.92
N LYS A 126 -17.53 -12.01 -16.97
CA LYS A 126 -18.85 -11.71 -16.38
C LYS A 126 -18.89 -11.93 -14.87
N ASP A 127 -18.01 -12.78 -14.36
CA ASP A 127 -17.89 -13.04 -12.92
C ASP A 127 -17.29 -11.83 -12.20
N GLY A 128 -17.50 -11.77 -10.88
CA GLY A 128 -16.96 -10.71 -10.03
C GLY A 128 -17.64 -9.35 -10.20
N HIS A 129 -17.15 -8.37 -9.45
CA HIS A 129 -17.68 -7.01 -9.50
C HIS A 129 -17.33 -6.34 -10.84
N PRO A 130 -18.24 -5.60 -11.49
CA PRO A 130 -17.96 -4.91 -12.75
C PRO A 130 -16.79 -3.91 -12.62
N PRO A 131 -16.08 -3.59 -13.72
CA PRO A 131 -14.96 -2.64 -13.71
C PRO A 131 -15.48 -1.20 -13.59
N LYS A 132 -15.95 -0.84 -12.40
CA LYS A 132 -16.48 0.48 -12.07
C LYS A 132 -15.48 1.33 -11.28
N THR A 133 -15.51 2.63 -11.47
CA THR A 133 -14.79 3.59 -10.60
C THR A 133 -15.63 3.94 -9.37
N LEU A 134 -15.02 4.51 -8.33
CA LEU A 134 -15.77 5.04 -7.19
C LEU A 134 -16.75 6.13 -7.63
N ASP A 135 -16.38 7.01 -8.57
CA ASP A 135 -17.30 8.00 -9.15
C ASP A 135 -18.58 7.35 -9.71
N GLN A 136 -18.44 6.25 -10.44
CA GLN A 136 -19.58 5.51 -10.99
C GLN A 136 -20.43 4.87 -9.88
N LEU A 137 -19.79 4.36 -8.82
CA LEU A 137 -20.48 3.77 -7.67
C LEU A 137 -21.23 4.84 -6.85
N TYR A 138 -20.64 6.00 -6.60
CA TYR A 138 -21.33 7.13 -5.98
C TYR A 138 -22.52 7.61 -6.85
N ASN A 139 -22.39 7.61 -8.17
CA ASN A 139 -23.50 7.96 -9.06
C ASN A 139 -24.63 6.93 -9.02
N GLU A 140 -24.31 5.64 -8.97
CA GLU A 140 -25.28 4.56 -8.81
C GLU A 140 -26.04 4.66 -7.47
N ALA A 141 -25.31 4.86 -6.37
CA ALA A 141 -25.91 5.10 -5.05
C ALA A 141 -26.82 6.33 -5.05
N SER A 142 -26.35 7.44 -5.65
CA SER A 142 -27.13 8.67 -5.75
C SER A 142 -28.41 8.50 -6.57
N ASN A 143 -28.37 7.68 -7.63
CA ASN A 143 -29.55 7.36 -8.42
C ASN A 143 -30.53 6.48 -7.63
N LEU A 144 -30.03 5.53 -6.84
CA LEU A 144 -30.87 4.70 -5.96
C LEU A 144 -31.60 5.54 -4.91
N MET A 145 -30.90 6.49 -4.27
CA MET A 145 -31.48 7.36 -3.23
C MET A 145 -32.53 8.35 -3.76
N LYS A 146 -32.57 8.60 -5.08
CA LYS A 146 -33.62 9.39 -5.73
C LYS A 146 -34.91 8.61 -5.96
N GLN A 147 -34.83 7.28 -5.97
CA GLN A 147 -36.00 6.43 -6.18
C GLN A 147 -36.76 6.21 -4.87
N PRO A 148 -38.11 6.08 -4.93
CA PRO A 148 -38.87 5.73 -3.74
C PRO A 148 -38.48 4.34 -3.24
N ILE A 149 -38.42 4.18 -1.92
CA ILE A 149 -38.11 2.89 -1.29
C ILE A 149 -39.28 1.92 -1.58
N PRO A 150 -39.02 0.74 -2.18
CA PRO A 150 -40.08 -0.23 -2.44
C PRO A 150 -40.78 -0.68 -1.15
N PRO A 151 -42.05 -1.13 -1.21
CA PRO A 151 -42.75 -1.66 -0.04
C PRO A 151 -41.95 -2.75 0.68
N HIS A 152 -42.00 -2.76 2.01
CA HIS A 152 -41.27 -3.69 2.88
C HIS A 152 -39.73 -3.64 2.78
N HIS A 153 -39.16 -2.69 2.05
CA HIS A 153 -37.73 -2.49 2.01
C HIS A 153 -37.28 -1.47 3.06
N ARG A 154 -36.02 -1.60 3.50
CA ARG A 154 -35.34 -0.59 4.30
C ARG A 154 -34.07 -0.12 3.59
N PRO A 155 -33.77 1.19 3.64
CA PRO A 155 -32.51 1.70 3.16
C PRO A 155 -31.38 1.26 4.09
N TYR A 156 -30.17 1.18 3.53
CA TYR A 156 -28.97 0.87 4.26
C TYR A 156 -27.79 1.64 3.66
N LEU A 157 -27.26 2.57 4.44
CA LEU A 157 -26.01 3.28 4.14
C LEU A 157 -24.91 2.83 5.12
N ARG A 158 -23.74 2.52 4.58
CA ARG A 158 -22.52 2.23 5.38
C ARG A 158 -21.33 2.95 4.79
N LEU A 159 -20.58 3.61 5.66
CA LEU A 159 -19.32 4.26 5.35
C LEU A 159 -18.14 3.53 6.00
N ASP A 160 -16.93 3.78 5.52
CA ASP A 160 -15.70 3.34 6.17
C ASP A 160 -15.26 4.32 7.27
N GLN A 161 -14.11 4.03 7.89
CA GLN A 161 -13.48 4.88 8.90
C GLN A 161 -13.04 6.27 8.39
N ASN A 162 -12.89 6.43 7.07
CA ASN A 162 -12.57 7.69 6.39
C ASN A 162 -13.85 8.37 5.86
N ASN A 163 -15.04 7.90 6.25
CA ASN A 163 -16.34 8.34 5.76
C ASN A 163 -16.55 8.17 4.25
N LEU A 164 -15.89 7.19 3.62
CA LEU A 164 -16.09 6.82 2.22
C LEU A 164 -17.16 5.73 2.07
N LEU A 165 -17.87 5.72 0.95
CA LEU A 165 -19.00 4.82 0.71
C LEU A 165 -18.56 3.36 0.63
N LEU A 166 -19.04 2.53 1.57
CA LEU A 166 -18.90 1.07 1.49
C LEU A 166 -20.19 0.39 1.02
N ALA A 167 -21.36 0.86 1.43
CA ALA A 167 -22.60 0.26 0.97
C ALA A 167 -23.73 1.28 0.90
N CYS A 168 -24.54 1.21 -0.15
CA CYS A 168 -25.80 1.93 -0.30
C CYS A 168 -26.76 1.03 -1.06
N TYR A 169 -27.76 0.49 -0.39
CA TYR A 169 -28.74 -0.40 -0.99
C TYR A 169 -30.07 -0.38 -0.24
N THR A 170 -31.10 -0.97 -0.85
CA THR A 170 -32.34 -1.32 -0.14
C THR A 170 -32.44 -2.82 0.06
N ARG A 171 -32.92 -3.26 1.22
CA ARG A 171 -33.12 -4.68 1.55
C ARG A 171 -34.57 -4.95 1.90
N ASP A 172 -35.17 -5.99 1.32
CA ASP A 172 -36.50 -6.48 1.72
C ASP A 172 -36.41 -7.08 3.13
N THR A 173 -37.22 -6.56 4.05
CA THR A 173 -37.24 -6.98 5.46
C THR A 173 -37.95 -8.30 5.69
N ARG A 174 -38.62 -8.86 4.67
CA ARG A 174 -39.32 -10.14 4.74
C ARG A 174 -38.41 -11.33 4.49
N ILE A 175 -37.22 -11.11 3.90
CA ILE A 175 -36.27 -12.15 3.54
C ILE A 175 -35.10 -12.13 4.52
N ALA A 176 -34.82 -13.25 5.18
CA ALA A 176 -33.75 -13.35 6.17
C ALA A 176 -32.37 -13.57 5.52
N ASP A 177 -32.07 -14.77 5.03
CA ASP A 177 -30.67 -15.16 4.77
C ASP A 177 -30.17 -14.85 3.35
N ASP A 178 -31.05 -14.83 2.34
CA ASP A 178 -30.65 -14.69 0.94
C ASP A 178 -31.32 -13.50 0.24
N THR A 179 -31.49 -12.37 0.94
CA THR A 179 -32.11 -11.19 0.32
C THR A 179 -31.26 -10.69 -0.85
N PRO A 180 -31.79 -10.59 -2.08
CA PRO A 180 -31.09 -9.95 -3.17
C PRO A 180 -30.83 -8.49 -2.82
N ILE A 181 -29.57 -8.07 -2.90
CA ILE A 181 -29.21 -6.69 -2.61
C ILE A 181 -29.22 -5.90 -3.92
N ASN A 182 -30.03 -4.84 -3.96
CA ASN A 182 -30.06 -3.91 -5.08
C ASN A 182 -29.37 -2.60 -4.67
N GLY A 183 -28.15 -2.38 -5.17
CA GLY A 183 -27.36 -1.19 -4.90
C GLY A 183 -25.85 -1.44 -4.92
N VAL A 184 -25.11 -0.57 -4.24
CA VAL A 184 -23.66 -0.56 -4.18
C VAL A 184 -23.18 -1.30 -2.92
N ILE A 185 -22.23 -2.21 -3.08
CA ILE A 185 -21.55 -2.88 -1.97
C ILE A 185 -20.06 -3.04 -2.28
N ILE A 186 -19.25 -2.51 -1.38
CA ILE A 186 -17.80 -2.58 -1.35
C ILE A 186 -17.39 -3.01 0.06
N THR A 187 -16.32 -3.78 0.16
CA THR A 187 -15.77 -4.28 1.42
C THR A 187 -14.77 -3.32 2.02
N SER A 188 -13.84 -2.82 1.21
CA SER A 188 -12.79 -1.91 1.67
C SER A 188 -12.27 -1.02 0.55
N ILE A 189 -11.87 0.20 0.89
CA ILE A 189 -11.21 1.14 -0.01
C ILE A 189 -9.77 1.33 0.47
N SER A 190 -8.84 1.41 -0.47
CA SER A 190 -7.44 1.72 -0.22
C SER A 190 -7.03 2.84 -1.16
N LEU A 191 -6.99 4.05 -0.61
CA LEU A 191 -6.51 5.23 -1.31
C LEU A 191 -5.01 5.07 -1.58
N GLY A 192 -4.59 5.37 -2.81
CA GLY A 192 -3.18 5.46 -3.12
C GLY A 192 -2.58 6.62 -2.33
N ILE A 193 -1.45 6.39 -1.67
CA ILE A 193 -0.67 7.48 -1.12
C ILE A 193 -0.23 8.34 -2.30
N ASN A 194 -0.36 9.65 -2.12
CA ASN A 194 0.12 10.61 -3.08
C ASN A 194 1.66 10.50 -3.15
N ASP A 195 2.18 9.73 -4.10
CA ASP A 195 3.61 9.74 -4.41
C ASP A 195 4.07 11.11 -4.93
N LYS A 196 3.14 12.07 -5.17
CA LYS A 196 3.47 13.49 -5.43
C LYS A 196 3.60 14.35 -4.16
N GLN A 197 3.40 13.80 -2.96
CA GLN A 197 3.94 14.33 -1.71
C GLN A 197 5.23 13.61 -1.27
N LEU A 198 5.80 12.77 -2.15
CA LEU A 198 7.23 12.54 -2.16
C LEU A 198 7.82 13.49 -3.20
N PRO A 199 8.80 14.35 -2.85
CA PRO A 199 9.52 15.12 -3.86
C PRO A 199 10.00 14.15 -4.94
N ASN A 200 9.91 14.59 -6.18
CA ASN A 200 10.08 13.85 -7.44
C ASN A 200 11.50 13.24 -7.61
N ASP A 201 11.94 12.42 -6.65
CA ASP A 201 13.18 11.69 -6.65
C ASP A 201 12.89 10.29 -6.07
N LYS A 202 13.15 9.26 -6.88
CA LYS A 202 12.70 7.86 -6.71
C LYS A 202 13.43 7.12 -5.58
N THR A 203 13.49 7.70 -4.39
CA THR A 203 14.27 7.15 -3.27
C THR A 203 13.43 7.18 -1.98
N PRO A 204 12.97 6.02 -1.46
CA PRO A 204 12.33 5.98 -0.15
C PRO A 204 13.36 6.38 0.91
N THR A 205 13.01 7.16 1.94
CA THR A 205 13.93 7.50 3.04
C THR A 205 14.47 6.24 3.75
N TYR A 206 15.71 6.28 4.26
CA TYR A 206 16.36 5.17 4.96
C TYR A 206 15.50 4.53 6.04
N GLU A 207 14.85 5.35 6.88
CA GLU A 207 13.95 4.89 7.95
C GLU A 207 12.70 4.17 7.42
N PHE A 208 12.13 4.65 6.31
CA PHE A 208 10.97 4.02 5.68
C PHE A 208 11.36 2.69 5.03
N TRP A 209 12.53 2.63 4.40
CA TRP A 209 13.08 1.41 3.83
C TRP A 209 13.42 0.36 4.91
N LEU A 210 13.94 0.78 6.07
CA LEU A 210 14.15 -0.08 7.22
C LEU A 210 12.84 -0.68 7.75
N LYS A 211 11.80 0.14 7.93
CA LYS A 211 10.47 -0.31 8.38
C LYS A 211 9.80 -1.28 7.41
N ASN A 212 10.02 -1.10 6.11
CA ASN A 212 9.49 -1.98 5.05
C ASN A 212 10.33 -3.24 4.80
N GLY A 213 11.22 -3.60 5.74
CA GLY A 213 11.95 -4.86 5.71
C GLY A 213 13.13 -4.86 4.74
N LYS A 214 13.69 -3.69 4.40
CA LYS A 214 14.92 -3.54 3.62
C LYS A 214 14.85 -4.23 2.24
N LYS A 215 13.67 -4.19 1.62
CA LYS A 215 13.42 -4.85 0.34
C LYS A 215 14.23 -4.20 -0.78
N ILE A 216 14.80 -5.05 -1.64
CA ILE A 216 15.46 -4.62 -2.87
C ILE A 216 14.37 -4.38 -3.93
N PRO A 217 14.39 -3.25 -4.67
CA PRO A 217 13.46 -3.00 -5.76
C PRO A 217 13.49 -4.13 -6.80
N LYS A 218 12.31 -4.59 -7.25
CA LYS A 218 12.18 -5.73 -8.17
C LYS A 218 12.77 -5.47 -9.55
N ASP A 219 12.83 -4.21 -9.96
CA ASP A 219 13.37 -3.79 -11.26
C ASP A 219 14.91 -3.67 -11.26
N MET A 220 15.56 -3.93 -10.12
CA MET A 220 17.01 -3.80 -9.95
C MET A 220 17.69 -5.17 -9.89
N MET A 221 18.39 -5.53 -10.97
CA MET A 221 19.25 -6.74 -11.01
C MET A 221 20.70 -6.37 -10.70
N PHE A 222 21.35 -7.17 -9.85
CA PHE A 222 22.77 -7.06 -9.52
C PHE A 222 23.55 -8.17 -10.22
N ILE A 223 24.59 -7.82 -10.97
CA ILE A 223 25.37 -8.74 -11.82
C ILE A 223 26.40 -9.62 -11.05
N GLY A 224 26.26 -9.77 -9.73
CA GLY A 224 27.26 -10.45 -8.89
C GLY A 224 26.73 -10.79 -7.50
N GLY A 225 25.55 -11.40 -7.44
CA GLY A 225 24.93 -11.80 -6.18
C GLY A 225 24.19 -10.69 -5.45
N SER A 226 23.87 -10.94 -4.18
CA SER A 226 23.06 -10.06 -3.35
C SER A 226 23.83 -8.79 -2.93
N PRO A 227 23.23 -7.59 -2.98
CA PRO A 227 23.87 -6.33 -2.51
C PRO A 227 24.40 -6.41 -1.08
N TRP A 228 23.78 -7.28 -0.29
CA TRP A 228 24.12 -7.53 1.11
C TRP A 228 25.50 -8.18 1.30
N PHE A 229 26.10 -8.77 0.27
CA PHE A 229 27.35 -9.50 0.36
C PHE A 229 28.40 -8.92 -0.59
N ASP A 230 29.61 -8.69 -0.07
CA ASP A 230 30.76 -8.27 -0.87
C ASP A 230 31.58 -9.51 -1.26
N GLU A 231 31.49 -9.94 -2.53
CA GLU A 231 32.22 -11.10 -3.04
C GLU A 231 33.75 -10.89 -3.09
N ARG A 232 34.24 -9.65 -3.09
CA ARG A 232 35.69 -9.37 -3.11
C ARG A 232 36.31 -9.49 -1.72
N THR A 233 35.57 -9.10 -0.68
CA THR A 233 36.06 -9.08 0.71
C THR A 233 35.50 -10.22 1.56
N GLY A 234 34.47 -10.94 1.08
CA GLY A 234 33.82 -12.03 1.79
C GLY A 234 32.95 -11.60 2.97
N SER A 235 32.56 -10.33 3.07
CA SER A 235 31.90 -9.74 4.22
C SER A 235 30.49 -9.21 3.91
N LYS A 236 29.61 -9.15 4.92
CA LYS A 236 28.26 -8.56 4.78
C LYS A 236 28.30 -7.03 4.92
N ARG A 237 27.55 -6.32 4.07
CA ARG A 237 27.42 -4.86 4.10
C ARG A 237 26.41 -4.39 5.14
N SER A 238 26.57 -3.14 5.60
CA SER A 238 25.60 -2.52 6.50
C SER A 238 24.31 -2.13 5.75
N PRO A 239 23.14 -2.07 6.41
CA PRO A 239 21.90 -1.65 5.76
C PRO A 239 21.99 -0.25 5.13
N ARG A 240 22.72 0.67 5.77
CA ARG A 240 22.91 2.03 5.27
C ARG A 240 23.73 2.07 3.99
N GLU A 241 24.77 1.25 3.91
CA GLU A 241 25.58 1.10 2.72
C GLU A 241 24.79 0.48 1.55
N VAL A 242 23.98 -0.54 1.84
CA VAL A 242 23.09 -1.15 0.84
C VAL A 242 22.02 -0.18 0.35
N TYR A 243 21.44 0.61 1.26
CA TYR A 243 20.49 1.66 0.93
C TYR A 243 21.11 2.71 0.01
N GLU A 244 22.32 3.18 0.32
CA GLU A 244 23.04 4.12 -0.55
C GLU A 244 23.35 3.51 -1.92
N MET A 245 23.69 2.22 -1.99
CA MET A 245 23.93 1.54 -3.27
C MET A 245 22.68 1.45 -4.16
N ILE A 246 21.51 1.23 -3.55
CA ILE A 246 20.25 1.04 -4.29
C ILE A 246 19.68 2.38 -4.76
N PHE A 247 19.78 3.42 -3.92
CA PHE A 247 19.03 4.65 -4.10
C PHE A 247 19.88 5.90 -4.40
N ASN A 248 21.22 5.84 -4.33
CA ASN A 248 22.07 7.01 -4.61
C ASN A 248 22.73 6.91 -6.00
N GLU A 249 22.00 7.29 -7.06
CA GLU A 249 22.51 7.30 -8.45
C GLU A 249 23.78 8.17 -8.62
N LYS A 250 23.92 9.23 -7.81
CA LYS A 250 25.02 10.21 -7.93
C LYS A 250 26.40 9.66 -7.53
N LYS A 251 26.49 8.58 -6.75
CA LYS A 251 27.78 7.96 -6.37
C LYS A 251 28.30 6.94 -7.39
N MET A 252 27.47 6.41 -8.29
CA MET A 252 27.93 5.43 -9.30
C MET A 252 28.79 6.07 -10.41
N TYR A 253 28.72 7.39 -10.59
CA TYR A 253 29.53 8.14 -11.56
C TYR A 253 30.72 8.88 -10.96
N SER A 254 30.88 8.89 -9.62
CA SER A 254 32.00 9.58 -8.94
C SER A 254 33.10 8.64 -8.44
N ASN A 255 32.85 7.33 -8.37
CA ASN A 255 33.95 6.39 -8.35
C ASN A 255 34.42 6.24 -9.80
N PRO A 256 35.65 6.62 -10.16
CA PRO A 256 36.17 6.24 -11.45
C PRO A 256 36.07 4.71 -11.48
N LYS A 257 35.20 4.17 -12.35
CA LYS A 257 35.47 2.86 -12.97
C LYS A 257 36.96 2.90 -13.25
N PRO A 258 37.81 1.98 -12.77
CA PRO A 258 39.16 1.92 -13.28
C PRO A 258 38.98 1.83 -14.78
N LEU A 259 39.34 2.91 -15.47
CA LEU A 259 39.24 3.00 -16.90
C LEU A 259 40.22 1.93 -17.38
N LEU A 260 39.70 0.72 -17.62
CA LEU A 260 40.31 -0.26 -18.48
C LEU A 260 40.30 0.38 -19.85
N ASN A 261 41.24 1.29 -20.04
CA ASN A 261 41.50 1.97 -21.28
C ASN A 261 42.04 0.87 -22.20
N PRO A 262 41.26 0.35 -23.17
CA PRO A 262 41.70 -0.76 -24.01
C PRO A 262 42.95 -0.39 -24.83
N LYS A 263 43.28 0.91 -24.89
CA LYS A 263 44.44 1.49 -25.58
C LYS A 263 45.76 1.49 -24.78
N LYS A 264 45.87 0.82 -23.63
CA LYS A 264 47.13 0.74 -22.85
C LYS A 264 47.62 -0.70 -22.56
N ARG A 265 47.30 -1.69 -23.41
CA ARG A 265 47.99 -2.99 -23.31
C ARG A 265 49.39 -2.81 -23.92
N LYS A 266 50.42 -2.84 -23.06
CA LYS A 266 51.81 -2.91 -23.55
C LYS A 266 51.95 -4.18 -24.40
N PRO A 267 52.47 -4.11 -25.63
CA PRO A 267 52.77 -5.32 -26.38
C PRO A 267 53.86 -6.11 -25.64
N PHE A 268 53.82 -7.44 -25.74
CA PHE A 268 54.90 -8.27 -25.21
C PHE A 268 56.20 -8.00 -26.00
N PRO A 269 57.37 -7.94 -25.34
CA PRO A 269 58.65 -7.84 -26.03
C PRO A 269 58.83 -8.93 -27.09
N LYS A 270 59.37 -8.55 -28.26
CA LYS A 270 59.53 -9.48 -29.40
C LYS A 270 60.34 -10.72 -29.04
N HIS A 271 61.31 -10.60 -28.13
CA HIS A 271 62.18 -11.71 -27.73
C HIS A 271 61.51 -12.73 -26.79
N TRP A 272 60.30 -12.48 -26.31
CA TRP A 272 59.54 -13.42 -25.47
C TRP A 272 58.82 -14.51 -26.28
N GLY A 273 58.67 -14.32 -27.59
CA GLY A 273 57.94 -15.23 -28.47
C GLY A 273 56.42 -15.11 -28.35
N GLU A 274 55.71 -16.06 -28.94
CA GLU A 274 54.24 -16.10 -28.92
C GLU A 274 53.70 -16.49 -27.52
N PRO A 275 52.63 -15.83 -27.04
CA PRO A 275 51.98 -16.23 -25.80
C PRO A 275 51.31 -17.61 -25.95
N PRO A 276 51.05 -18.33 -24.83
CA PRO A 276 50.45 -19.64 -24.85
C PRO A 276 49.05 -19.62 -25.53
N LYS A 277 48.86 -20.49 -26.53
CA LYS A 277 47.61 -20.61 -27.31
C LYS A 277 46.47 -21.24 -26.51
N LYS A 278 46.78 -22.17 -25.60
CA LYS A 278 45.81 -22.76 -24.65
C LYS A 278 45.89 -22.01 -23.33
N GLN A 279 44.85 -21.24 -23.01
CA GLN A 279 44.76 -20.43 -21.80
C GLN A 279 43.60 -20.89 -20.91
N THR A 280 43.80 -20.78 -19.61
CA THR A 280 42.75 -21.00 -18.61
C THR A 280 41.71 -19.87 -18.66
N ARG A 281 40.48 -20.16 -18.22
CA ARG A 281 39.34 -19.23 -18.29
C ARG A 281 39.22 -18.29 -17.08
N ASP A 282 40.24 -18.25 -16.23
CA ASP A 282 40.33 -17.36 -15.09
C ASP A 282 40.77 -15.95 -15.50
N LEU A 283 40.34 -14.94 -14.74
CA LEU A 283 40.72 -13.55 -14.98
C LEU A 283 41.45 -13.00 -13.75
N ARG A 284 42.75 -12.74 -13.90
CA ARG A 284 43.62 -12.27 -12.82
C ARG A 284 44.57 -11.17 -13.29
N PRO A 285 45.13 -10.36 -12.39
CA PRO A 285 46.14 -9.36 -12.75
C PRO A 285 47.42 -10.02 -13.28
N LEU A 286 47.92 -9.52 -14.41
CA LEU A 286 49.16 -9.96 -15.03
C LEU A 286 50.36 -9.21 -14.42
N PRO A 287 51.47 -9.90 -14.11
CA PRO A 287 52.68 -9.27 -13.60
C PRO A 287 53.27 -8.30 -14.64
N GLY A 288 54.05 -7.31 -14.22
CA GLY A 288 54.72 -6.37 -15.14
C GLY A 288 53.82 -5.30 -15.78
N GLY A 289 52.55 -5.17 -15.35
CA GLY A 289 51.65 -4.11 -15.80
C GLY A 289 51.01 -4.37 -17.17
N TYR A 290 50.88 -5.64 -17.58
CA TYR A 290 50.24 -6.03 -18.85
C TYR A 290 48.70 -6.11 -18.77
N GLY A 291 48.09 -5.72 -17.65
CA GLY A 291 46.63 -5.68 -17.46
C GLY A 291 46.08 -6.94 -16.82
N MET A 292 44.90 -7.38 -17.24
CA MET A 292 44.24 -8.60 -16.76
C MET A 292 44.30 -9.70 -17.82
N GLY A 293 44.40 -10.96 -17.41
CA GLY A 293 44.41 -12.11 -18.31
C GLY A 293 44.36 -13.44 -17.57
N SER A 294 44.61 -14.52 -18.30
CA SER A 294 44.52 -15.87 -17.78
C SER A 294 45.64 -16.25 -16.82
N GLY A 295 45.36 -17.25 -15.99
CA GLY A 295 46.28 -18.08 -15.24
C GLY A 295 47.55 -18.39 -16.02
N THR A 296 47.36 -19.08 -17.13
CA THR A 296 48.44 -19.51 -18.00
C THR A 296 49.25 -18.33 -18.54
N LEU A 297 48.60 -17.24 -18.94
CA LEU A 297 49.29 -16.05 -19.46
C LEU A 297 50.11 -15.34 -18.38
N ALA A 298 49.59 -15.21 -17.16
CA ALA A 298 50.32 -14.53 -16.08
C ALA A 298 51.60 -15.30 -15.69
N ARG A 299 51.53 -16.64 -15.69
CA ARG A 299 52.70 -17.48 -15.42
C ARG A 299 53.76 -17.32 -16.51
N TRP A 300 53.36 -17.35 -17.77
CA TRP A 300 54.26 -17.15 -18.91
C TRP A 300 54.95 -15.77 -18.88
N ILE A 301 54.22 -14.70 -18.53
CA ILE A 301 54.80 -13.35 -18.38
C ILE A 301 55.83 -13.33 -17.24
N GLN A 302 55.51 -13.95 -16.10
CA GLN A 302 56.42 -14.00 -14.95
C GLN A 302 57.72 -14.72 -15.30
N GLU A 303 57.64 -15.86 -15.97
CA GLU A 303 58.80 -16.64 -16.41
C GLU A 303 59.73 -15.84 -17.35
N ASN A 304 59.16 -15.07 -18.29
CA ASN A 304 59.94 -14.23 -19.19
C ASN A 304 60.56 -13.02 -18.48
N LEU A 305 59.84 -12.39 -17.55
CA LEU A 305 60.41 -11.32 -16.71
C LEU A 305 61.58 -11.81 -15.86
N ASP A 306 61.48 -13.02 -15.31
CA ASP A 306 62.55 -13.61 -14.51
C ASP A 306 63.75 -14.02 -15.38
N ARG A 307 63.51 -14.46 -16.62
CA ARG A 307 64.57 -14.68 -17.63
C ARG A 307 65.29 -13.38 -17.98
N ASP A 308 64.55 -12.30 -18.22
CA ASP A 308 65.13 -10.97 -18.50
C ASP A 308 65.94 -10.42 -17.33
N LYS A 309 65.45 -10.62 -16.09
CA LYS A 309 66.20 -10.25 -14.88
C LYS A 309 67.49 -11.07 -14.72
N LYS A 310 67.47 -12.36 -15.03
CA LYS A 310 68.66 -13.22 -15.01
C LYS A 310 69.67 -12.80 -16.08
N ASN A 311 69.20 -12.57 -17.32
CA ASN A 311 70.05 -12.13 -18.43
C ASN A 311 70.69 -10.77 -18.18
N LYS A 312 70.00 -9.84 -17.50
CA LYS A 312 70.59 -8.56 -17.07
C LYS A 312 71.68 -8.69 -16.00
N LYS A 313 71.69 -9.76 -15.21
CA LYS A 313 72.72 -10.02 -14.20
C LYS A 313 73.97 -10.71 -14.77
N THR A 314 73.86 -11.31 -15.96
CA THR A 314 74.95 -12.05 -16.63
C THR A 314 75.67 -11.25 -17.73
N SER A 315 75.33 -9.97 -17.91
CA SER A 315 76.09 -9.04 -18.77
C SER A 315 76.99 -8.17 -17.88
N PRO A 316 78.30 -8.44 -17.79
CA PRO A 316 79.22 -7.52 -17.13
C PRO A 316 79.34 -6.23 -17.96
N LYS A 317 79.55 -5.11 -17.27
CA LYS A 317 80.07 -3.89 -17.88
C LYS A 317 81.51 -4.10 -18.32
#